data_AF-A0A8T7BWE2-F1
#
_entry.id   AF-A0A8T7BWE2-F1
#
_cell.length_a   1.000
_cell.length_b   1.000
_cell.length_c   1.000
_cell.angle_alpha   90.00
_cell.angle_beta   90.00
_cell.angle_gamma   90.00
#
_symmetry.space_group_name_H-M   'P 1'
#
loop_
_entity.id
_entity.type
_entity.pdbx_description
1 polymer ?
#
loop_
_entity_poly.entity_id
_entity_poly.type
_entity_poly.pdbx_seq_one_letter_code
_entity_poly.pdbx_strand_id
1 'polypeptide(L)'
;ILQSEYGVDLDTIHWYEGGANVPRQPDVLDLRPDRDLDIQFIGPDKALNDMLAAGEIDAMIGARQPDSLKSSPDVGRLFPNYREEEKAYFKKTGIFPIMHTLVINEELHNTHPWVAESVFKAFVQARDWCLEQMKFSGTMRYTLPWLFADIDEMAEVFGDDPWAYGVEANRATLEALITYLHDQKFLAEKLDIEDMFLPMVTSMKKHDP
;
A
#
# COMPACT_ATOMS: atom_id res chain seq x y z
N ILE A 1 6.85 -4.04 8.81
CA ILE A 1 6.96 -2.77 9.56
C ILE A 1 6.92 -2.99 11.07
N LEU A 2 5.78 -3.32 11.70
CA LEU A 2 5.75 -3.46 13.18
C LEU A 2 6.79 -4.44 13.73
N GLN A 3 6.88 -5.63 13.13
CA GLN A 3 7.91 -6.61 13.47
C GLN A 3 9.33 -6.12 13.11
N SER A 4 9.53 -5.68 11.87
CA SER A 4 10.86 -5.37 11.32
C SER A 4 11.49 -4.08 11.87
N GLU A 5 10.70 -3.05 12.15
CA GLU A 5 11.16 -1.73 12.60
C GLU A 5 11.05 -1.54 14.11
N TYR A 6 10.04 -2.16 14.75
CA TYR A 6 9.74 -1.97 16.16
C TYR A 6 9.87 -3.25 17.00
N GLY A 7 10.27 -4.37 16.40
CA GLY A 7 10.51 -5.63 17.12
C GLY A 7 9.26 -6.27 17.69
N VAL A 8 8.06 -5.93 17.17
CA VAL A 8 6.81 -6.52 17.63
C VAL A 8 6.77 -7.99 17.28
N ASP A 9 6.64 -8.84 18.30
CA ASP A 9 6.42 -10.27 18.14
C ASP A 9 4.95 -10.53 17.80
N LEU A 10 4.68 -10.84 16.53
CA LEU A 10 3.33 -11.05 16.01
C LEU A 10 2.66 -12.30 16.60
N ASP A 11 3.44 -13.21 17.19
CA ASP A 11 2.95 -14.48 17.75
C ASP A 11 2.38 -14.31 19.14
N THR A 12 2.66 -13.17 19.78
CA THR A 12 2.12 -12.80 21.09
C THR A 12 0.78 -12.07 21.01
N ILE A 13 0.30 -11.78 19.80
CA ILE A 13 -0.91 -10.99 19.56
C ILE A 13 -2.12 -11.90 19.34
N HIS A 14 -3.22 -11.61 20.02
CA HIS A 14 -4.54 -12.16 19.71
C HIS A 14 -5.16 -11.36 18.56
N TRP A 15 -5.18 -11.93 17.36
CA TRP A 15 -5.66 -11.26 16.17
C TRP A 15 -7.17 -11.42 15.99
N TYR A 16 -7.82 -10.32 15.66
CA TYR A 16 -9.23 -10.30 15.28
C TYR A 16 -9.37 -9.82 13.85
N GLU A 17 -10.10 -10.59 13.05
CA GLU A 17 -10.40 -10.27 11.67
C GLU A 17 -11.89 -10.00 11.51
N GLY A 18 -12.24 -8.94 10.79
CA GLY A 18 -13.62 -8.53 10.60
C GLY A 18 -13.75 -7.36 9.64
N GLY A 19 -14.96 -6.82 9.53
CA GLY A 19 -15.19 -5.62 8.76
C GLY A 19 -14.77 -4.38 9.56
N ALA A 20 -14.20 -3.38 8.87
CA ALA A 20 -13.64 -2.20 9.51
C ALA A 20 -14.70 -1.38 10.27
N ASN A 21 -15.61 -0.72 9.54
CA ASN A 21 -16.68 0.12 10.11
C ASN A 21 -18.07 -0.50 9.98
N VAL A 22 -18.19 -1.55 9.18
CA VAL A 22 -19.43 -2.30 8.97
C VAL A 22 -19.10 -3.78 9.07
N PRO A 23 -20.02 -4.62 9.56
CA PRO A 23 -19.80 -6.06 9.56
C PRO A 23 -19.56 -6.60 8.15
N ARG A 24 -18.83 -7.71 8.05
CA ARG A 24 -18.56 -8.39 6.77
C ARG A 24 -18.78 -9.88 6.88
N GLN A 25 -18.93 -10.53 5.75
CA GLN A 25 -18.85 -11.99 5.65
C GLN A 25 -17.39 -12.41 5.40
N PRO A 26 -17.02 -13.68 5.69
CA PRO A 26 -15.79 -14.27 5.19
C PRO A 26 -15.73 -14.20 3.66
N ASP A 27 -14.54 -13.94 3.13
CA ASP A 27 -14.27 -13.85 1.70
C ASP A 27 -13.28 -14.96 1.29
N VAL A 28 -13.36 -15.41 0.04
CA VAL A 28 -12.40 -16.39 -0.51
C VAL A 28 -10.98 -15.82 -0.59
N LEU A 29 -10.83 -14.50 -0.51
CA LEU A 29 -9.57 -13.78 -0.45
C LEU A 29 -9.03 -13.62 0.99
N ASP A 30 -9.71 -14.16 2.00
CA ASP A 30 -9.20 -14.20 3.38
C ASP A 30 -8.03 -15.19 3.48
N LEU A 31 -6.84 -14.71 3.12
CA LEU A 31 -5.61 -15.50 3.17
C LEU A 31 -5.17 -15.74 4.62
N ARG A 32 -4.51 -16.88 4.84
CA ARG A 32 -3.90 -17.25 6.12
C ARG A 32 -2.44 -17.61 5.91
N PRO A 33 -1.56 -17.30 6.87
CA PRO A 33 -0.20 -17.78 6.82
C PRO A 33 -0.17 -19.31 7.03
N ASP A 34 0.80 -19.99 6.44
CA ASP A 34 1.11 -21.42 6.62
C ASP A 34 1.84 -21.66 7.95
N ARG A 35 1.18 -21.24 9.03
CA ARG A 35 1.60 -21.44 10.42
C ARG A 35 0.40 -21.22 11.34
N ASP A 36 0.48 -21.77 12.55
CA ASP A 36 -0.47 -21.43 13.59
C ASP A 36 -0.27 -19.97 14.02
N LEU A 37 -1.35 -19.20 13.94
CA LEU A 37 -1.46 -17.84 14.43
C LEU A 37 -2.80 -17.73 15.15
N ASP A 38 -2.82 -17.10 16.32
CA ASP A 38 -4.06 -16.85 17.05
C ASP A 38 -4.85 -15.75 16.33
N ILE A 39 -5.68 -16.16 15.37
CA ILE A 39 -6.52 -15.28 14.57
C ILE A 39 -7.97 -15.78 14.56
N GLN A 40 -8.88 -14.90 14.99
CA GLN A 40 -10.30 -15.19 15.07
C GLN A 40 -11.11 -14.23 14.20
N PHE A 41 -12.00 -14.80 13.37
CA PHE A 41 -13.03 -14.01 12.71
C PHE A 41 -14.13 -13.61 13.72
N ILE A 42 -14.43 -12.31 13.81
CA ILE A 42 -15.35 -11.75 14.82
C ILE A 42 -16.84 -12.02 14.53
N GLY A 43 -17.13 -12.64 13.39
CA GLY A 43 -18.49 -12.95 12.95
C GLY A 43 -19.11 -11.86 12.06
N PRO A 44 -20.26 -12.15 11.45
CA PRO A 44 -20.89 -11.29 10.45
C PRO A 44 -21.73 -10.15 11.02
N ASP A 45 -21.81 -10.04 12.34
CA ASP A 45 -22.72 -9.12 13.04
C ASP A 45 -21.99 -7.96 13.73
N LYS A 46 -20.66 -7.99 13.78
CA LYS A 46 -19.81 -6.99 14.45
C LYS A 46 -18.84 -6.32 13.47
N ALA A 47 -18.43 -5.10 13.81
CA ALA A 47 -17.34 -4.39 13.16
C ALA A 47 -16.18 -4.14 14.13
N LEU A 48 -14.94 -4.15 13.63
CA LEU A 48 -13.74 -3.90 14.42
C LEU A 48 -13.76 -2.49 15.04
N ASN A 49 -14.36 -1.51 14.34
CA ASN A 49 -14.59 -0.16 14.86
C ASN A 49 -15.28 -0.16 16.22
N ASP A 50 -16.33 -0.96 16.38
CA ASP A 50 -17.15 -0.98 17.58
C ASP A 50 -16.40 -1.66 18.73
N MET A 51 -15.67 -2.74 18.41
CA MET A 51 -14.79 -3.42 19.36
C MET A 51 -13.68 -2.48 19.85
N LEU A 52 -13.07 -1.70 18.96
CA LEU A 52 -12.05 -0.71 19.32
C LEU A 52 -12.63 0.39 20.22
N ALA A 53 -13.81 0.93 19.85
CA ALA A 53 -14.47 1.97 20.64
C ALA A 53 -14.91 1.48 22.03
N ALA A 54 -15.26 0.20 22.15
CA ALA A 54 -15.64 -0.44 23.41
C ALA A 54 -14.44 -0.90 24.26
N GLY A 55 -13.21 -0.83 23.74
CA GLY A 55 -12.02 -1.37 24.40
C GLY A 55 -11.98 -2.90 24.43
N GLU A 56 -12.71 -3.58 23.54
CA GLU A 56 -12.62 -5.04 23.34
C GLU A 56 -11.32 -5.43 22.61
N ILE A 57 -10.74 -4.52 21.83
CA ILE A 57 -9.41 -4.65 21.20
C ILE A 57 -8.59 -3.39 21.45
N ASP A 58 -7.27 -3.54 21.60
CA ASP A 58 -6.37 -2.41 21.90
C ASP A 58 -6.00 -1.59 20.66
N ALA A 59 -6.00 -2.21 19.48
CA ALA A 59 -5.59 -1.58 18.23
C ALA A 59 -6.29 -2.20 17.02
N MET A 60 -6.33 -1.43 15.93
CA MET A 60 -6.85 -1.86 14.64
C MET A 60 -5.87 -1.48 13.52
N ILE A 61 -5.61 -2.42 12.61
CA ILE A 61 -4.84 -2.20 11.39
C ILE A 61 -5.75 -2.47 10.19
N GLY A 62 -5.84 -1.52 9.25
CA GLY A 62 -6.67 -1.71 8.06
C GLY A 62 -6.61 -0.53 7.09
N ALA A 63 -7.12 -0.74 5.88
CA ALA A 63 -7.12 0.27 4.82
C ALA A 63 -8.09 1.43 5.09
N ARG A 64 -9.15 1.18 5.87
CA ARG A 64 -10.13 2.21 6.27
C ARG A 64 -9.87 2.61 7.71
N GLN A 65 -9.89 3.92 7.95
CA GLN A 65 -9.83 4.47 9.30
C GLN A 65 -11.10 4.09 10.07
N PRO A 66 -10.98 3.70 11.35
CA PRO A 66 -12.14 3.47 12.18
C PRO A 66 -12.92 4.78 12.37
N ASP A 67 -14.24 4.73 12.27
CA ASP A 67 -15.09 5.90 12.49
C ASP A 67 -14.97 6.43 13.92
N SER A 68 -14.64 5.56 14.88
CA SER A 68 -14.35 5.88 16.27
C SER A 68 -13.17 6.82 16.44
N LEU A 69 -12.25 6.93 15.48
CA LEU A 69 -11.19 7.96 15.48
C LEU A 69 -11.76 9.39 15.47
N LYS A 70 -12.98 9.59 14.94
CA LYS A 70 -13.66 10.90 14.90
C LYS A 70 -14.62 11.12 16.07
N SER A 71 -15.15 10.04 16.63
CA SER A 71 -16.27 10.10 17.59
C SER A 71 -15.90 9.70 19.02
N SER A 72 -14.82 8.93 19.22
CA SER A 72 -14.37 8.48 20.53
C SER A 72 -13.14 9.27 20.99
N PRO A 73 -13.15 9.85 22.22
CA PRO A 73 -11.98 10.53 22.76
C PRO A 73 -10.84 9.57 23.13
N ASP A 74 -11.13 8.28 23.28
CA ASP A 74 -10.18 7.25 23.72
C ASP A 74 -9.48 6.56 22.53
N VAL A 75 -9.87 6.87 21.29
CA VAL A 75 -9.28 6.29 20.07
C VAL A 75 -8.38 7.31 19.39
N GLY A 76 -7.12 6.93 19.17
CA GLY A 76 -6.11 7.76 18.53
C GLY A 76 -5.26 6.98 17.51
N ARG A 77 -4.43 7.72 16.76
CA ARG A 77 -3.42 7.09 15.91
C ARG A 77 -2.24 6.61 16.77
N LEU A 78 -1.72 5.43 16.46
CA LEU A 78 -0.48 4.93 17.06
C LEU A 78 0.70 5.90 16.82
N PHE A 79 0.76 6.48 15.61
CA PHE A 79 1.71 7.54 15.26
C PHE A 79 0.93 8.83 14.99
N PRO A 80 0.83 9.75 15.97
CA PRO A 80 0.17 11.04 15.77
C PRO A 80 0.84 11.90 14.68
N ASN A 81 2.17 11.77 14.55
CA ASN A 81 3.04 12.43 13.58
C ASN A 81 3.30 11.55 12.33
N TYR A 82 2.30 10.79 11.86
CA TYR A 82 2.44 9.81 10.77
C TYR A 82 3.14 10.36 9.52
N ARG A 83 2.89 11.61 9.12
CA ARG A 83 3.57 12.25 7.98
C ARG A 83 5.10 12.30 8.15
N GLU A 84 5.59 12.59 9.37
CA GLU A 84 7.02 12.60 9.65
C GLU A 84 7.60 11.19 9.71
N GLU A 85 6.88 10.24 10.33
CA GLU A 85 7.29 8.83 10.38
C GLU A 85 7.36 8.20 8.98
N GLU A 86 6.38 8.47 8.13
CA GLU A 86 6.33 8.01 6.74
C GLU A 86 7.49 8.59 5.92
N LYS A 87 7.78 9.89 6.06
CA LYS A 87 8.95 10.53 5.43
C LYS A 87 10.26 9.93 5.93
N ALA A 88 10.39 9.70 7.23
CA ALA A 88 11.59 9.09 7.81
C ALA A 88 11.79 7.66 7.31
N TYR A 89 10.71 6.89 7.24
CA TYR A 89 10.72 5.53 6.70
C TYR A 89 11.14 5.51 5.22
N PHE A 90 10.55 6.38 4.40
CA PHE A 90 10.94 6.50 2.98
C PHE A 90 12.40 6.93 2.84
N LYS A 91 12.87 7.95 3.56
CA LYS A 91 14.27 8.40 3.52
C LYS A 91 15.25 7.30 3.96
N LYS A 92 14.86 6.46 4.92
CA LYS A 92 15.67 5.35 5.43
C LYS A 92 15.75 4.18 4.44
N THR A 93 14.64 3.84 3.79
CA THR A 93 14.47 2.55 3.10
C THR A 93 14.29 2.67 1.58
N GLY A 94 13.89 3.83 1.09
CA GLY A 94 13.39 4.04 -0.28
C GLY A 94 12.03 3.37 -0.53
N ILE A 95 11.35 2.85 0.49
CA ILE A 95 10.08 2.13 0.34
C ILE A 95 8.91 3.09 0.47
N PHE A 96 8.12 3.19 -0.60
CA PHE A 96 6.79 3.78 -0.58
C PHE A 96 5.78 2.69 -0.99
N PRO A 97 4.80 2.33 -0.13
CA PRO A 97 3.99 1.13 -0.35
C PRO A 97 3.21 1.10 -1.68
N ILE A 98 3.28 -0.02 -2.38
CA ILE A 98 2.50 -0.28 -3.59
C ILE A 98 1.03 -0.53 -3.21
N MET A 99 0.10 0.19 -3.83
CA MET A 99 -1.33 -0.01 -3.63
C MET A 99 -1.93 -1.05 -4.59
N HIS A 100 -1.54 -1.00 -5.87
CA HIS A 100 -2.13 -1.82 -6.93
C HIS A 100 -1.09 -2.30 -7.95
N THR A 101 -1.28 -3.52 -8.46
CA THR A 101 -0.52 -4.10 -9.56
C THR A 101 -1.46 -4.38 -10.72
N LEU A 102 -1.04 -4.04 -11.94
CA LEU A 102 -1.77 -4.39 -13.16
C LEU A 102 -1.41 -5.81 -13.59
N VAL A 103 -2.43 -6.62 -13.82
CA VAL A 103 -2.28 -7.98 -14.35
C VAL A 103 -2.98 -8.09 -15.70
N ILE A 104 -2.37 -8.83 -16.62
CA ILE A 104 -2.91 -9.08 -17.96
C ILE A 104 -3.11 -10.58 -18.07
N ASN A 105 -4.27 -10.98 -18.62
CA ASN A 105 -4.51 -12.38 -18.92
C ASN A 105 -3.43 -12.90 -19.89
N GLU A 106 -2.83 -14.04 -19.54
CA GLU A 106 -1.68 -14.59 -20.27
C GLU A 106 -2.01 -14.93 -21.74
N GLU A 107 -3.20 -15.49 -22.00
CA GLU A 107 -3.65 -15.82 -23.37
C GLU A 107 -3.78 -14.55 -24.23
N LEU A 108 -4.31 -13.47 -23.66
CA LEU A 108 -4.40 -12.17 -24.34
C LEU A 108 -3.01 -11.64 -24.69
N HIS A 109 -2.06 -11.69 -23.76
CA HIS A 109 -0.68 -11.26 -24.02
C HIS A 109 0.00 -12.14 -25.07
N ASN A 110 -0.13 -13.46 -24.98
CA ASN A 110 0.47 -14.39 -25.94
C ASN A 110 -0.07 -14.18 -27.36
N THR A 111 -1.36 -13.86 -27.49
CA THR A 111 -1.99 -13.57 -28.79
C THR A 111 -1.67 -12.16 -29.29
N HIS A 112 -1.51 -11.20 -28.38
CA HIS A 112 -1.25 -9.80 -28.68
C HIS A 112 -0.10 -9.23 -27.82
N PRO A 113 1.17 -9.59 -28.09
CA PRO A 113 2.29 -9.24 -27.21
C PRO A 113 2.47 -7.73 -26.97
N TRP A 114 2.09 -6.92 -27.95
CA TRP A 114 2.14 -5.44 -27.89
C TRP A 114 1.22 -4.82 -26.83
N VAL A 115 0.23 -5.56 -26.31
CA VAL A 115 -0.74 -5.05 -25.33
C VAL A 115 -0.05 -4.65 -24.03
N ALA A 116 0.90 -5.45 -23.53
CA ALA A 116 1.61 -5.15 -22.29
C ALA A 116 2.37 -3.81 -22.37
N GLU A 117 3.12 -3.61 -23.44
CA GLU A 117 3.81 -2.34 -23.69
C GLU A 117 2.85 -1.16 -23.84
N SER A 118 1.75 -1.36 -24.56
CA SER A 118 0.80 -0.28 -24.84
C SER A 118 0.07 0.17 -23.57
N VAL A 119 -0.37 -0.79 -22.75
CA VAL A 119 -1.01 -0.52 -21.46
C VAL A 119 -0.02 0.18 -20.52
N PHE A 120 1.20 -0.34 -20.38
CA PHE A 120 2.22 0.29 -19.54
C PHE A 120 2.49 1.75 -19.96
N LYS A 121 2.71 2.00 -21.25
CA LYS A 121 2.93 3.36 -21.78
C LYS A 121 1.72 4.28 -21.57
N ALA A 122 0.50 3.76 -21.69
CA ALA A 122 -0.72 4.54 -21.46
C ALA A 122 -0.87 4.93 -19.99
N PHE A 123 -0.58 4.01 -19.07
CA PHE A 123 -0.65 4.28 -17.62
C PHE A 123 0.43 5.26 -17.16
N VAL A 124 1.66 5.17 -17.69
CA VAL A 124 2.70 6.18 -17.43
C VAL A 124 2.23 7.56 -17.91
N GLN A 125 1.73 7.67 -19.15
CA GLN A 125 1.21 8.93 -19.67
C GLN A 125 0.05 9.49 -18.82
N ALA A 126 -0.85 8.62 -18.35
CA ALA A 126 -1.97 9.03 -17.51
C ALA A 126 -1.51 9.54 -16.13
N ARG A 127 -0.53 8.87 -15.52
CA ARG A 127 0.09 9.31 -14.26
C ARG A 127 0.80 10.65 -14.42
N ASP A 128 1.64 10.78 -15.44
CA ASP A 128 2.42 12.01 -15.69
C ASP A 128 1.48 13.20 -15.93
N TRP A 129 0.43 12.98 -16.73
CA TRP A 129 -0.62 13.98 -16.92
C TRP A 129 -1.32 14.34 -15.61
N CYS A 130 -1.64 13.36 -14.76
CA CYS A 130 -2.24 13.62 -13.43
C CYS A 130 -1.33 14.51 -12.57
N LEU A 131 -0.03 14.20 -12.50
CA LEU A 131 0.94 14.99 -11.74
C LEU A 131 1.09 16.40 -12.30
N GLU A 132 1.09 16.57 -13.62
CA GLU A 132 1.10 17.89 -14.26
C GLU A 132 -0.17 18.69 -13.94
N GLN A 133 -1.35 18.06 -14.04
CA GLN A 133 -2.62 18.73 -13.72
C GLN A 133 -2.72 19.13 -12.25
N MET A 134 -2.12 18.36 -11.34
CA MET A 134 -2.04 18.70 -9.91
C MET A 134 -1.23 19.98 -9.66
N LYS A 135 -0.22 20.26 -10.50
CA LYS A 135 0.64 21.46 -10.42
C LYS A 135 -0.02 22.72 -11.02
N PHE A 136 -1.21 22.62 -11.63
CA PHE A 136 -1.89 23.78 -12.23
C PHE A 136 -2.46 24.75 -11.18
N SER A 137 -1.87 25.96 -11.08
CA SER A 137 -2.21 26.97 -10.07
C SER A 137 -3.37 27.89 -10.40
N GLY A 138 -3.79 27.98 -11.68
CA GLY A 138 -4.88 28.86 -12.09
C GLY A 138 -6.25 28.45 -11.54
N THR A 139 -6.46 27.15 -11.29
CA THR A 139 -7.66 26.60 -10.64
C THR A 139 -7.29 25.26 -10.05
N MET A 140 -7.06 25.23 -8.72
CA MET A 140 -6.66 24.00 -8.03
C MET A 140 -7.66 22.87 -8.29
N ARG A 141 -7.17 21.71 -8.70
CA ARG A 141 -7.99 20.51 -8.95
C ARG A 141 -8.57 19.94 -7.66
N TYR A 142 -7.90 20.17 -6.54
CA TYR A 142 -8.28 19.69 -5.22
C TYR A 142 -8.55 20.87 -4.30
N THR A 143 -9.59 20.77 -3.46
CA THR A 143 -9.99 21.81 -2.50
C THR A 143 -9.13 21.78 -1.23
N LEU A 144 -7.81 21.64 -1.40
CA LEU A 144 -6.83 21.63 -0.32
C LEU A 144 -6.14 23.01 -0.28
N PRO A 145 -6.35 23.81 0.78
CA PRO A 145 -5.80 25.17 0.85
C PRO A 145 -4.27 25.26 0.73
N TRP A 146 -3.57 24.20 1.12
CA TRP A 146 -2.10 24.11 1.14
C TRP A 146 -1.53 23.16 0.09
N LEU A 147 -2.30 22.82 -0.95
CA LEU A 147 -1.92 21.85 -1.98
C LEU A 147 -0.48 22.07 -2.51
N PHE A 148 -0.10 23.32 -2.79
CA PHE A 148 1.23 23.61 -3.33
C PHE A 148 2.36 23.34 -2.33
N ALA A 149 2.14 23.57 -1.03
CA ALA A 149 3.11 23.19 -0.01
C ALA A 149 3.24 21.65 0.08
N ASP A 150 2.14 20.92 -0.09
CA ASP A 150 2.17 19.46 -0.15
C ASP A 150 2.91 18.94 -1.40
N ILE A 151 2.73 19.60 -2.55
CA ILE A 151 3.44 19.27 -3.80
C ILE A 151 4.95 19.55 -3.66
N ASP A 152 5.34 20.68 -3.07
CA ASP A 152 6.75 21.03 -2.88
C ASP A 152 7.43 20.02 -1.94
N GLU A 153 6.79 19.65 -0.83
CA GLU A 153 7.32 18.63 0.09
C GLU A 153 7.39 17.25 -0.58
N MET A 154 6.37 16.89 -1.38
CA MET A 154 6.38 15.64 -2.14
C MET A 154 7.59 15.59 -3.10
N ALA A 155 7.93 16.69 -3.77
CA ALA A 155 9.11 16.77 -4.63
C ALA A 155 10.42 16.64 -3.81
N GLU A 156 10.50 17.29 -2.64
CA GLU A 156 11.66 17.18 -1.74
C GLU A 156 11.88 15.74 -1.25
N VAL A 157 10.81 15.03 -0.90
CA VAL A 157 10.88 13.69 -0.32
C VAL A 157 11.11 12.63 -1.40
N PHE A 158 10.39 12.69 -2.52
CA PHE A 158 10.30 11.59 -3.48
C PHE A 158 11.03 11.84 -4.81
N GLY A 159 11.53 13.05 -5.07
CA GLY A 159 12.25 13.36 -6.31
C GLY A 159 11.32 13.43 -7.54
N ASP A 160 10.35 14.33 -7.49
CA ASP A 160 9.32 14.64 -8.51
C ASP A 160 8.35 13.51 -8.92
N ASP A 161 8.68 12.24 -8.70
CA ASP A 161 7.81 11.08 -9.02
C ASP A 161 7.64 10.12 -7.82
N PRO A 162 6.70 10.40 -6.90
CA PRO A 162 6.37 9.49 -5.80
C PRO A 162 5.66 8.21 -6.26
N TRP A 163 5.15 8.16 -7.49
CA TRP A 163 4.35 7.05 -8.00
C TRP A 163 5.07 6.37 -9.18
N ALA A 164 6.35 6.08 -8.98
CA ALA A 164 7.20 5.48 -10.02
C ALA A 164 6.62 4.15 -10.53
N TYR A 165 6.53 3.97 -11.85
CA TYR A 165 6.06 2.74 -12.46
C TYR A 165 7.23 1.89 -12.99
N GLY A 166 7.08 0.57 -12.90
CA GLY A 166 8.06 -0.40 -13.37
C GLY A 166 8.78 -1.12 -12.23
N VAL A 167 9.34 -2.29 -12.54
CA VAL A 167 9.97 -3.19 -11.57
C VAL A 167 11.16 -2.53 -10.89
N GLU A 168 12.10 -1.98 -11.67
CA GLU A 168 13.35 -1.47 -11.11
C GLU A 168 13.14 -0.29 -10.15
N ALA A 169 12.26 0.65 -10.52
CA ALA A 169 11.93 1.78 -9.65
C ALA A 169 11.24 1.36 -8.34
N ASN A 170 10.61 0.18 -8.31
CA ASN A 170 9.91 -0.37 -7.15
C ASN A 170 10.62 -1.57 -6.51
N ARG A 171 11.83 -1.93 -6.96
CA ARG A 171 12.50 -3.18 -6.58
C ARG A 171 12.63 -3.34 -5.08
N ALA A 172 13.12 -2.30 -4.39
CA ALA A 172 13.25 -2.31 -2.93
C ALA A 172 11.92 -2.60 -2.21
N THR A 173 10.81 -2.09 -2.75
CA THR A 173 9.47 -2.30 -2.18
C THR A 173 8.96 -3.71 -2.46
N LEU A 174 9.18 -4.23 -3.67
CA LEU A 174 8.83 -5.60 -4.05
C LEU A 174 9.63 -6.64 -3.24
N GLU A 175 10.94 -6.43 -3.07
CA GLU A 175 11.80 -7.30 -2.25
C GLU A 175 11.39 -7.30 -0.79
N ALA A 176 11.03 -6.13 -0.25
CA ALA A 176 10.51 -5.99 1.10
C ALA A 176 9.17 -6.73 1.27
N LEU A 177 8.25 -6.59 0.30
CA LEU A 177 6.97 -7.30 0.31
C LEU A 177 7.17 -8.83 0.29
N ILE A 178 8.00 -9.34 -0.62
CA ILE A 178 8.31 -10.79 -0.71
C ILE A 178 8.94 -11.28 0.59
N THR A 179 9.85 -10.51 1.17
CA THR A 179 10.47 -10.84 2.46
C THR A 179 9.43 -10.89 3.57
N TYR A 180 8.54 -9.90 3.68
CA TYR A 180 7.48 -9.90 4.70
C TYR A 180 6.51 -11.08 4.52
N LEU A 181 6.09 -11.38 3.30
CA LEU A 181 5.20 -12.50 3.02
C LEU A 181 5.85 -13.84 3.39
N HIS A 182 7.13 -14.02 3.08
CA HIS A 182 7.88 -15.22 3.47
C HIS A 182 8.08 -15.31 4.99
N ASP A 183 8.51 -14.22 5.64
CA ASP A 183 8.79 -14.21 7.08
C ASP A 183 7.52 -14.45 7.90
N GLN A 184 6.37 -13.94 7.43
CA GLN A 184 5.06 -14.17 8.03
C GLN A 184 4.40 -15.49 7.61
N LYS A 185 5.06 -16.30 6.76
CA LYS A 185 4.60 -17.60 6.22
C LYS A 185 3.40 -17.55 5.29
N PHE A 186 3.14 -16.43 4.61
CA PHE A 186 2.23 -16.41 3.46
C PHE A 186 2.85 -17.04 2.20
N LEU A 187 4.18 -17.11 2.13
CA LEU A 187 4.91 -17.82 1.09
C LEU A 187 5.82 -18.88 1.73
N ALA A 188 5.84 -20.08 1.14
CA ALA A 188 6.72 -21.16 1.57
C ALA A 188 8.21 -20.86 1.27
N GLU A 189 8.46 -20.18 0.15
CA GLU A 189 9.78 -19.73 -0.29
C GLU A 189 9.69 -18.32 -0.88
N LYS A 190 10.83 -17.62 -0.93
CA LYS A 190 10.87 -16.31 -1.60
C LYS A 190 10.81 -16.51 -3.11
N LEU A 191 9.94 -15.73 -3.76
CA LEU A 191 9.82 -15.70 -5.21
C LEU A 191 10.85 -14.74 -5.80
N ASP A 192 11.38 -15.09 -6.97
CA ASP A 192 12.22 -14.18 -7.75
C ASP A 192 11.32 -13.17 -8.48
N ILE A 193 11.64 -11.87 -8.34
CA ILE A 193 10.85 -10.78 -8.94
C ILE A 193 10.76 -10.95 -10.46
N GLU A 194 11.81 -11.43 -11.10
CA GLU A 194 11.87 -11.61 -12.56
C GLU A 194 10.89 -12.67 -13.07
N ASP A 195 10.48 -13.61 -12.21
CA ASP A 195 9.47 -14.63 -12.55
C ASP A 195 8.04 -14.10 -12.40
N MET A 196 7.85 -12.98 -11.70
CA MET A 196 6.55 -12.40 -11.40
C MET A 196 6.09 -11.35 -12.42
N PHE A 197 7.03 -10.73 -13.14
CA PHE A 197 6.75 -9.61 -14.04
C PHE A 197 7.25 -9.88 -15.45
N LEU A 198 6.47 -9.43 -16.44
CA LEU A 198 6.87 -9.53 -17.84
C LEU A 198 8.12 -8.66 -18.10
N PRO A 199 9.14 -9.18 -18.78
CA PRO A 199 10.28 -8.38 -19.20
C PRO A 199 9.84 -7.40 -20.28
N MET A 200 10.17 -6.12 -20.09
CA MET A 200 9.74 -5.03 -20.96
C MET A 200 10.94 -4.37 -21.62
N VAL A 201 10.88 -4.16 -22.94
CA VAL A 201 11.98 -3.56 -23.72
C VAL A 201 12.04 -2.04 -23.54
N THR A 202 10.95 -1.44 -23.09
CA THR A 202 10.84 0.02 -22.97
C THR A 202 11.74 0.56 -21.86
N SER A 203 12.96 0.94 -22.22
CA SER A 203 13.79 1.91 -21.50
C SER A 203 13.08 3.26 -21.55
N MET A 204 12.35 3.62 -20.48
CA MET A 204 11.92 5.00 -20.33
C MET A 204 13.15 5.81 -19.90
N LYS A 205 13.78 6.47 -20.87
CA LYS A 205 14.76 7.52 -20.58
C LYS A 205 14.09 8.54 -19.68
N LYS A 206 14.74 8.88 -18.55
CA LYS A 206 14.44 10.11 -17.80
C LYS A 206 14.31 11.23 -18.83
N HIS A 207 13.17 11.93 -18.85
CA HIS A 207 13.12 13.22 -19.52
C HIS A 207 14.20 14.09 -18.89
N ASP A 208 15.26 14.36 -19.65
CA ASP A 208 16.17 15.46 -19.34
C ASP A 208 15.38 16.76 -19.57
N PRO A 209 15.51 17.76 -18.67
CA PRO A 209 14.69 18.96 -18.66
C PRO A 209 14.85 19.85 -19.90
#